data_AF-A0A956WLZ8-F1
#
_entry.id   AF-A0A956WLZ8-F1
#
_cell.length_a   1.000
_cell.length_b   1.000
_cell.length_c   1.000
_cell.angle_alpha   90.00
_cell.angle_beta   90.00
_cell.angle_gamma   90.00
#
_symmetry.space_group_name_H-M   'P 1'
#
loop_
_entity.id
_entity.type
_entity.pdbx_description
1 polymer ?
#
loop_
_entity_poly.entity_id
_entity_poly.type
_entity_poly.pdbx_seq_one_letter_code
_entity_poly.pdbx_strand_id
1 'polypeptide(L)'
;YYAMLGTRALWQDGWKVVTVHGPISNLGNFDKDEWELYHVDADRSESQNIAQENPEKLKNLVELWFNEAGKYDVLPLDDRSAVEITQDPRPQPEPERDTYIYFAGASEVPEAVAVSVRGRSYKILANVEIEKPDAEGILFAHGSRFGG
;
A
#
# COMPACT_ATOMS: atom_id res chain seq x y z
N TYR A 1 13.95 -7.19 -9.33
CA TYR A 1 12.59 -6.95 -9.87
C TYR A 1 11.85 -6.00 -8.94
N TYR A 2 10.73 -5.46 -9.38
CA TYR A 2 9.81 -4.60 -8.61
C TYR A 2 8.37 -4.99 -8.95
N ALA A 3 7.54 -5.12 -7.92
CA ALA A 3 6.10 -5.34 -8.02
C ALA A 3 5.44 -4.68 -6.82
N MET A 4 4.57 -3.69 -7.04
CA MET A 4 3.92 -2.96 -5.96
C MET A 4 2.62 -2.35 -6.45
N LEU A 5 1.54 -2.58 -5.71
CA LEU A 5 0.23 -1.96 -5.96
C LEU A 5 -0.22 -2.14 -7.42
N GLY A 6 -0.10 -3.34 -8.00
CA GLY A 6 -0.40 -3.60 -9.42
C GLY A 6 0.69 -3.22 -10.43
N THR A 7 1.61 -2.31 -10.10
CA THR A 7 2.70 -1.89 -11.01
C THR A 7 3.89 -2.85 -11.00
N ARG A 8 4.56 -2.97 -12.15
CA ARG A 8 5.63 -3.96 -12.39
C ARG A 8 6.82 -3.33 -13.10
N ALA A 9 8.03 -3.65 -12.66
CA ALA A 9 9.26 -3.24 -13.34
C ALA A 9 10.45 -4.17 -13.04
N LEU A 10 11.43 -4.20 -13.94
CA LEU A 10 12.74 -4.81 -13.71
C LEU A 10 13.83 -3.85 -14.19
N TRP A 11 14.92 -3.76 -13.43
CA TRP A 11 16.16 -3.15 -13.88
C TRP A 11 17.26 -4.21 -13.95
N GLN A 12 18.06 -4.18 -15.01
CA GLN A 12 19.26 -5.00 -15.19
C GLN A 12 20.26 -4.26 -16.09
N ASP A 13 21.47 -4.02 -15.57
CA ASP A 13 22.64 -3.53 -16.33
C ASP A 13 22.35 -2.28 -17.17
N GLY A 14 21.71 -1.28 -16.56
CA GLY A 14 21.38 0.00 -17.21
C GLY A 14 20.08 -0.02 -18.00
N TRP A 15 19.43 -1.17 -18.15
CA TRP A 15 18.14 -1.31 -18.82
C TRP A 15 17.01 -1.47 -17.81
N LYS A 16 15.88 -0.82 -18.08
CA LYS A 16 14.66 -0.94 -17.30
C LYS A 16 13.50 -1.29 -18.19
N VAL A 17 12.69 -2.25 -17.75
CA VAL A 17 11.37 -2.56 -18.33
C VAL A 17 10.31 -2.25 -17.28
N VAL A 18 9.19 -1.65 -17.68
CA VAL A 18 8.10 -1.23 -16.78
C VAL A 18 6.76 -1.34 -17.49
N THR A 19 5.70 -1.69 -16.75
CA THR A 19 4.34 -1.71 -17.29
C THR A 19 3.64 -0.36 -17.12
N VAL A 20 2.89 0.06 -18.13
CA VAL A 20 1.91 1.15 -17.99
C VAL A 20 0.65 0.59 -17.33
N HIS A 21 0.60 0.66 -16.00
CA HIS A 21 -0.54 0.20 -15.20
C HIS A 21 -0.83 1.20 -14.09
N GLY A 22 -2.10 1.49 -13.84
CA GLY A 22 -2.50 2.37 -12.75
C GLY A 22 -2.24 1.69 -11.40
N PRO A 23 -1.59 2.33 -10.42
CA PRO A 23 -1.40 1.71 -9.11
C PRO A 23 -2.73 1.61 -8.37
N ILE A 24 -2.94 0.54 -7.58
CA ILE A 24 -4.16 0.27 -6.78
C ILE A 24 -5.46 0.54 -7.55
N SER A 25 -5.46 0.18 -8.83
CA SER A 25 -6.51 0.64 -9.75
C SER A 25 -7.72 -0.30 -9.77
N ASN A 26 -7.55 -1.54 -9.30
CA ASN A 26 -8.52 -2.62 -9.43
C ASN A 26 -9.01 -2.82 -10.88
N LEU A 27 -8.15 -2.48 -11.85
CA LEU A 27 -8.43 -2.65 -13.27
C LEU A 27 -8.13 -4.08 -13.72
N GLY A 28 -7.18 -4.75 -13.07
CA GLY A 28 -6.72 -6.09 -13.45
C GLY A 28 -6.25 -6.12 -14.91
N ASN A 29 -6.56 -7.20 -15.63
CA ASN A 29 -6.20 -7.38 -17.05
C ASN A 29 -4.69 -7.17 -17.34
N PHE A 30 -3.82 -7.67 -16.45
CA PHE A 30 -2.36 -7.52 -16.56
C PHE A 30 -1.75 -8.07 -17.85
N ASP A 31 -2.47 -8.93 -18.57
CA ASP A 31 -2.13 -9.46 -19.88
C ASP A 31 -2.24 -8.42 -21.01
N LYS A 32 -2.99 -7.33 -20.78
CA LYS A 32 -3.19 -6.23 -21.74
C LYS A 32 -2.29 -5.03 -21.48
N ASP A 33 -1.58 -5.01 -20.35
CA ASP A 33 -0.68 -3.90 -20.04
C ASP A 33 0.45 -3.80 -21.07
N GLU A 34 0.72 -2.57 -21.50
CA GLU A 34 1.87 -2.26 -22.33
C GLU A 34 3.15 -2.32 -21.48
N TRP A 35 4.18 -3.00 -22.01
CA TRP A 35 5.52 -2.96 -21.45
C TRP A 35 6.38 -1.97 -22.22
N GLU A 36 6.95 -1.02 -21.50
CA GLU A 36 7.89 -0.03 -22.02
C GLU A 36 9.32 -0.40 -21.66
N LEU A 37 10.27 -0.02 -22.50
CA LEU A 37 11.70 -0.29 -22.31
C LEU A 37 12.48 1.02 -22.34
N TYR A 38 13.40 1.16 -21.39
CA TYR A 38 14.27 2.32 -21.26
C TYR A 38 15.72 1.89 -21.04
N HIS A 39 16.67 2.63 -21.60
CA HIS A 39 18.08 2.52 -21.26
C HIS A 39 18.45 3.67 -20.32
N VAL A 40 18.24 3.44 -19.02
CA VAL A 40 18.27 4.50 -18.00
C VAL A 40 19.66 5.07 -17.73
N ASP A 41 20.73 4.38 -18.14
CA ASP A 41 22.10 4.91 -18.11
C ASP A 41 22.28 6.06 -19.12
N ALA A 42 21.52 6.05 -20.22
CA ALA A 42 21.49 7.10 -21.23
C ALA A 42 20.32 8.08 -21.03
N ASP A 43 19.17 7.59 -20.56
CA ASP A 43 17.96 8.38 -20.27
C ASP A 43 17.41 8.07 -18.88
N ARG A 44 18.00 8.72 -17.87
CA ARG A 44 17.60 8.57 -16.47
C ARG A 44 16.15 8.99 -16.19
N SER A 45 15.57 9.82 -17.06
CA SER A 45 14.19 10.31 -16.90
C SER A 45 13.12 9.39 -17.45
N GLU A 46 13.50 8.30 -18.12
CA GLU A 46 12.55 7.35 -18.73
C GLU A 46 11.60 8.08 -19.71
N SER A 47 12.14 9.03 -20.46
CA SER A 47 11.40 9.91 -21.36
C SER A 47 11.20 9.30 -22.75
N GLN A 48 12.08 8.39 -23.18
CA GLN A 48 12.04 7.75 -24.48
C GLN A 48 11.84 6.24 -24.36
N ASN A 49 10.62 5.78 -24.62
CA ASN A 49 10.32 4.36 -24.73
C ASN A 49 10.91 3.80 -26.04
N ILE A 50 11.89 2.92 -25.91
CA ILE A 50 12.64 2.29 -27.02
C ILE A 50 12.27 0.81 -27.20
N ALA A 51 11.10 0.39 -26.71
CA ALA A 51 10.60 -0.98 -26.80
C ALA A 51 10.49 -1.48 -28.25
N GLN A 52 9.93 -0.67 -29.15
CA GLN A 52 9.77 -1.03 -30.56
C GLN A 52 11.11 -1.17 -31.30
N GLU A 53 12.13 -0.43 -30.86
CA GLU A 53 13.48 -0.46 -31.44
C GLU A 53 14.28 -1.66 -30.94
N ASN A 54 13.97 -2.19 -29.75
CA ASN A 54 14.71 -3.27 -29.09
C ASN A 54 13.78 -4.41 -28.59
N PRO A 55 12.99 -5.06 -29.47
CA PRO A 55 11.95 -6.01 -29.07
C PRO A 55 12.51 -7.27 -28.38
N GLU A 56 13.69 -7.74 -28.78
CA GLU A 56 14.34 -8.89 -28.13
C GLU A 56 14.79 -8.56 -26.70
N LYS A 57 15.31 -7.34 -26.47
CA LYS A 57 15.72 -6.89 -25.13
C LYS A 57 14.51 -6.72 -24.23
N LEU A 58 13.42 -6.15 -24.75
CA LEU A 58 12.13 -6.08 -24.05
C LEU A 58 11.68 -7.46 -23.60
N LYS A 59 11.56 -8.41 -24.56
CA LYS A 59 11.11 -9.77 -24.29
C LYS A 59 11.96 -10.46 -23.21
N ASN A 60 13.28 -10.39 -23.32
CA ASN A 60 14.21 -11.00 -22.36
C ASN A 60 14.02 -10.44 -20.94
N LEU A 61 13.84 -9.12 -20.80
CA LEU A 61 13.65 -8.50 -19.49
C LEU A 61 12.25 -8.78 -18.91
N VAL A 62 11.21 -8.86 -19.74
CA VAL A 62 9.87 -9.27 -19.30
C VAL A 62 9.88 -10.72 -18.81
N GLU A 63 10.49 -11.64 -19.56
CA GLU A 63 10.64 -13.04 -19.15
C GLU A 63 11.43 -13.16 -17.84
N LEU A 64 12.53 -12.39 -17.71
CA LEU A 64 13.29 -12.34 -16.46
C LEU A 64 12.46 -11.78 -15.30
N TRP A 65 11.63 -10.77 -15.54
CA TRP A 65 10.73 -10.26 -14.50
C TRP A 65 9.76 -11.34 -14.01
N PHE A 66 9.15 -12.10 -14.91
CA PHE A 66 8.24 -13.21 -14.53
C PHE A 66 8.96 -14.34 -13.80
N ASN A 67 10.20 -14.65 -14.17
CA ASN A 67 11.02 -15.63 -13.46
C ASN A 67 11.29 -15.19 -12.02
N GLU A 68 11.73 -13.94 -11.83
CA GLU A 68 11.93 -13.36 -10.50
C GLU A 68 10.61 -13.29 -9.72
N ALA A 69 9.51 -12.89 -10.35
CA ALA A 69 8.18 -12.86 -9.72
C ALA A 69 7.75 -14.24 -9.19
N GLY A 70 8.00 -15.30 -9.96
CA GLY A 70 7.75 -16.68 -9.51
C GLY A 70 8.66 -17.13 -8.38
N LYS A 71 9.93 -16.72 -8.38
CA LYS A 71 10.91 -17.05 -7.33
C LYS A 71 10.56 -16.44 -5.97
N TYR A 72 9.90 -15.29 -5.94
CA TYR A 72 9.63 -14.53 -4.71
C TYR A 72 8.14 -14.39 -4.40
N ASP A 73 7.32 -15.37 -4.83
CA ASP A 73 5.89 -15.46 -4.50
C ASP A 73 5.09 -14.18 -4.77
N VAL A 74 5.44 -13.47 -5.85
CA VAL A 74 4.74 -12.25 -6.29
C VAL A 74 3.42 -12.59 -6.98
N LEU A 75 3.29 -13.83 -7.46
CA LEU A 75 2.12 -14.30 -8.18
C LEU A 75 1.14 -15.04 -7.25
N PRO A 76 -0.17 -14.88 -7.42
CA PRO A 76 -0.84 -14.02 -8.41
C PRO A 76 -0.67 -12.54 -8.11
N LEU A 77 -0.72 -11.72 -9.16
CA LEU A 77 -0.61 -10.26 -9.02
C LEU A 77 -1.81 -9.67 -8.29
N ASP A 78 -1.53 -8.73 -7.40
CA ASP A 78 -2.50 -8.00 -6.60
C ASP A 78 -2.59 -6.54 -7.08
N ASP A 79 -3.77 -6.16 -7.57
CA ASP A 79 -4.15 -4.80 -7.95
C ASP A 79 -5.41 -4.35 -7.19
N ARG A 80 -5.63 -4.88 -5.98
CA ARG A 80 -6.71 -4.40 -5.11
C ARG A 80 -6.64 -2.89 -4.92
N SER A 81 -7.80 -2.25 -4.87
CA SER A 81 -7.93 -0.84 -4.54
C SER A 81 -7.49 -0.56 -3.09
N ALA A 82 -7.20 0.70 -2.77
CA ALA A 82 -6.90 1.10 -1.40
C ALA A 82 -7.99 0.68 -0.40
N VAL A 83 -9.27 0.73 -0.81
CA VAL A 83 -10.41 0.32 0.05
C VAL A 83 -10.34 -1.18 0.33
N GLU A 84 -10.12 -2.01 -0.68
CA GLU A 84 -10.02 -3.46 -0.51
C GLU A 84 -8.80 -3.85 0.34
N ILE A 85 -7.63 -3.23 0.11
CA ILE A 85 -6.40 -3.49 0.89
C ILE A 85 -6.58 -3.11 2.37
N THR A 86 -7.26 -2.00 2.64
CA THR A 86 -7.46 -1.50 4.02
C THR A 86 -8.58 -2.22 4.76
N GLN A 87 -9.53 -2.82 4.05
CA GLN A 87 -10.62 -3.60 4.62
C GLN A 87 -10.31 -5.10 4.71
N ASP A 88 -9.23 -5.56 4.09
CA ASP A 88 -8.79 -6.95 4.15
C ASP A 88 -8.58 -7.40 5.61
N PRO A 89 -9.32 -8.42 6.09
CA PRO A 89 -9.20 -8.89 7.46
C PRO A 89 -7.78 -9.39 7.75
N ARG A 90 -7.05 -8.68 8.61
CA ARG A 90 -5.72 -9.11 9.05
C ARG A 90 -5.82 -9.92 10.33
N PRO A 91 -5.06 -11.03 10.45
CA PRO A 91 -4.97 -11.77 11.71
C PRO A 91 -4.62 -10.83 12.86
N GLN A 92 -5.46 -10.83 13.89
CA GLN A 92 -5.21 -10.07 15.11
C GLN A 92 -4.78 -11.05 16.21
N PRO A 93 -3.76 -10.69 17.02
CA PRO A 93 -3.38 -11.53 18.15
C PRO A 93 -4.45 -11.53 19.24
N GLU A 94 -5.28 -10.49 19.32
CA GLU A 94 -6.36 -10.40 20.30
C GLU A 94 -7.71 -10.88 19.74
N PRO A 95 -8.58 -11.46 20.59
CA PRO A 95 -9.92 -11.86 20.18
C PRO A 95 -10.78 -10.66 19.79
N GLU A 96 -11.82 -10.93 19.00
CA GLU A 96 -12.84 -9.93 18.67
C GLU A 96 -13.50 -9.40 19.94
N ARG A 97 -13.70 -8.08 19.99
CA ARG A 97 -14.26 -7.37 21.13
C ARG A 97 -15.01 -6.13 20.68
N ASP A 98 -16.08 -5.83 21.40
CA ASP A 98 -16.93 -4.65 21.19
C ASP A 98 -16.60 -3.50 22.15
N THR A 99 -15.63 -3.69 23.04
CA THR A 99 -15.20 -2.70 24.02
C THR A 99 -13.68 -2.64 24.08
N TYR A 100 -13.14 -1.43 23.96
CA TYR A 100 -11.72 -1.14 24.02
C TYR A 100 -11.49 -0.13 25.14
N ILE A 101 -10.53 -0.43 26.01
CA ILE A 101 -10.19 0.41 27.16
C ILE A 101 -8.78 0.94 26.94
N TYR A 102 -8.66 2.27 26.91
CA TYR A 102 -7.38 2.98 26.80
C TYR A 102 -7.12 3.70 28.12
N PHE A 103 -5.87 3.68 28.58
CA PHE A 103 -5.46 4.28 29.85
C PHE A 103 -4.65 5.55 29.63
N ALA A 104 -4.82 6.53 30.53
CA ALA A 104 -4.02 7.74 30.54
C ALA A 104 -2.53 7.41 30.74
N GLY A 105 -1.65 8.18 30.07
CA GLY A 105 -0.20 7.99 30.14
C GLY A 105 0.34 6.80 29.34
N ALA A 106 -0.52 6.07 28.61
CA ALA A 106 -0.08 5.08 27.63
C ALA A 106 0.56 5.76 26.41
N SER A 107 1.43 5.03 25.72
CA SER A 107 1.93 5.43 24.40
C SER A 107 0.81 5.48 23.36
N GLU A 108 1.06 6.19 22.26
CA GLU A 108 0.19 6.16 21.09
C GLU A 108 -0.03 4.73 20.59
N VAL A 109 -1.27 4.40 20.25
CA VAL A 109 -1.66 3.07 19.76
C VAL A 109 -1.72 3.12 18.23
N PRO A 110 -0.93 2.30 17.51
CA PRO A 110 -0.99 2.27 16.05
C PRO A 110 -2.38 1.91 15.53
N GLU A 111 -2.80 2.54 14.43
CA GLU A 111 -4.14 2.35 13.84
C GLU A 111 -4.48 0.87 13.59
N ALA A 112 -3.50 0.07 13.19
CA ALA A 112 -3.66 -1.35 12.88
C ALA A 112 -4.11 -2.21 14.09
N VAL A 113 -3.87 -1.75 15.31
CA VAL A 113 -4.22 -2.44 16.57
C VAL A 113 -5.13 -1.59 17.48
N ALA A 114 -5.47 -0.37 17.04
CA ALA A 114 -6.48 0.46 17.68
C ALA A 114 -7.88 -0.07 17.34
N VAL A 115 -8.88 0.42 18.08
CA VAL A 115 -10.28 0.16 17.78
C VAL A 115 -10.61 0.61 16.35
N SER A 116 -11.19 -0.31 15.56
CA SER A 116 -11.71 0.04 14.24
C SER A 116 -13.10 0.65 14.37
N VAL A 117 -13.20 1.97 14.14
CA VAL A 117 -14.47 2.71 14.14
C VAL A 117 -15.08 2.87 12.74
N ARG A 118 -14.40 2.39 11.69
CA ARG A 118 -14.84 2.49 10.30
C ARG A 118 -16.18 1.80 10.07
N GLY A 119 -17.15 2.54 9.53
CA GLY A 119 -18.47 2.01 9.17
C GLY A 119 -19.29 1.50 10.36
N ARG A 120 -18.98 1.94 11.59
CA ARG A 120 -19.63 1.46 12.82
C ARG A 120 -20.21 2.62 13.63
N SER A 121 -21.35 2.38 14.27
CA SER A 121 -21.85 3.25 15.34
C SER A 121 -21.12 2.94 16.63
N TYR A 122 -20.67 3.96 17.36
CA TYR A 122 -19.91 3.78 18.60
C TYR A 122 -20.27 4.84 19.66
N LYS A 123 -19.82 4.59 20.90
CA LYS A 123 -19.87 5.55 22.01
C LYS A 123 -18.47 5.63 22.63
N ILE A 124 -18.05 6.84 22.97
CA ILE A 124 -16.82 7.07 23.74
C ILE A 124 -17.25 7.44 25.15
N LEU A 125 -16.73 6.72 26.14
CA LEU A 125 -16.89 7.04 27.55
C LEU A 125 -15.52 7.40 28.12
N ALA A 126 -15.44 8.57 28.74
CA ALA A 126 -14.25 9.02 29.45
C ALA A 126 -14.65 9.30 30.91
N ASN A 127 -13.90 8.74 31.85
CA ASN A 127 -14.02 9.10 33.25
C ASN A 127 -12.97 10.18 33.55
N VAL A 128 -13.41 11.37 33.92
CA VAL A 128 -12.53 12.52 34.16
C VAL A 128 -12.85 13.21 35.47
N GLU A 129 -11.81 13.71 36.12
CA GLU A 129 -11.91 14.61 37.26
C GLU A 129 -11.54 16.02 36.80
N ILE A 130 -12.44 16.99 37.01
CA ILE A 130 -12.26 18.38 36.60
C ILE A 130 -12.16 19.23 37.87
N GLU A 131 -10.95 19.63 38.23
CA GLU A 131 -10.70 20.40 39.45
C GLU A 131 -10.90 21.91 39.26
N LYS A 132 -10.75 22.41 38.02
CA LYS A 132 -10.84 23.84 37.71
C LYS A 132 -11.90 24.11 36.64
N PRO A 133 -12.65 25.22 36.76
CA PRO A 133 -13.72 25.55 35.83
C PRO A 133 -13.23 25.93 34.42
N ASP A 134 -11.95 26.29 34.26
CA ASP A 134 -11.32 26.68 33.01
C ASP A 134 -10.50 25.55 32.35
N ALA A 135 -10.66 24.30 32.80
CA ALA A 135 -9.93 23.16 32.24
C ALA A 135 -10.30 22.89 30.77
N GLU A 136 -9.28 22.80 29.91
CA GLU A 136 -9.41 22.48 28.50
C GLU A 136 -8.38 21.43 28.06
N GLY A 137 -8.72 20.60 27.08
CA GLY A 137 -7.84 19.55 26.59
C GLY A 137 -8.55 18.49 25.74
N ILE A 138 -7.78 17.50 25.28
CA ILE A 138 -8.26 16.40 24.46
C ILE A 138 -8.50 15.17 25.35
N LEU A 139 -9.73 14.65 25.34
CA LEU A 139 -10.08 13.42 26.08
C LEU A 139 -9.73 12.15 25.30
N PHE A 140 -9.87 12.20 23.97
CA PHE A 140 -9.58 11.12 23.06
C PHE A 140 -9.30 11.70 21.67
N ALA A 141 -8.25 11.19 21.01
CA ALA A 141 -7.97 11.44 19.62
C ALA A 141 -7.74 10.11 18.92
N HIS A 142 -8.37 9.93 17.76
CA HIS A 142 -8.19 8.77 16.89
C HIS A 142 -8.01 9.28 15.47
N GLY A 143 -6.94 8.83 14.83
CA GLY A 143 -6.41 9.42 13.61
C GLY A 143 -5.19 10.30 13.85
N SER A 144 -4.72 10.92 12.78
CA SER A 144 -3.53 11.76 12.73
C SER A 144 -3.74 12.94 11.78
N ARG A 145 -2.70 13.77 11.62
CA ARG A 145 -2.70 14.85 10.63
C ARG A 145 -2.96 14.38 9.19
N PHE A 146 -2.68 13.12 8.88
CA PHE A 146 -2.84 12.54 7.55
C PHE A 146 -4.21 11.88 7.32
N GLY A 147 -5.08 11.85 8.33
CA GLY A 147 -6.42 11.27 8.25
C GLY A 147 -6.86 10.59 9.55
N GLY A 148 -8.16 10.37 9.68
CA GLY A 148 -8.85 9.69 10.78
C GLY A 148 -10.25 9.30 10.37
#